data_AF-A0A961HHT4-F1
#
_entry.id   AF-A0A961HHT4-F1
#
_cell.length_a   1.000
_cell.length_b   1.000
_cell.length_c   1.000
_cell.angle_alpha   90.00
_cell.angle_beta   90.00
_cell.angle_gamma   90.00
#
_symmetry.space_group_name_H-M   'P 1'
#
loop_
_entity.id
_entity.type
_entity.pdbx_description
1 polymer ?
#
loop_
_entity_poly.entity_id
_entity_poly.type
_entity_poly.pdbx_seq_one_letter_code
_entity_poly.pdbx_strand_id
1 'polypeptide(L)'
;MMRARLRVCAEPGCGRVQAGARCPDHQAQRNRWLSSTTPTKRSQDRDRHRRAAVVARHRRRFGDWCPGFEVPAHASSDLTADHVHELQAGGRWDGRLQVLCRACNSRKGTRTTAAMRREVERSCEGVGGGPAAARRGLARGRALDGAEGSRRPVRGRPKADDERSG
;
A
#
# COMPACT_ATOMS: atom_id res chain seq x y z
N MET A 1 0.55 -25.86 -3.47
CA MET A 1 1.65 -25.29 -2.65
C MET A 1 2.54 -24.43 -3.54
N MET A 2 2.73 -23.13 -3.22
CA MET A 2 3.68 -22.28 -3.96
C MET A 2 5.09 -22.80 -3.69
N ARG A 3 5.71 -23.45 -4.68
CA ARG A 3 7.14 -23.78 -4.63
C ARG A 3 7.90 -22.47 -4.46
N ALA A 4 8.55 -22.27 -3.32
CA ALA A 4 9.52 -21.21 -3.16
C ALA A 4 10.66 -21.48 -4.14
N ARG A 5 10.53 -20.96 -5.35
CA ARG A 5 11.59 -21.02 -6.35
C ARG A 5 12.70 -20.14 -5.82
N LEU A 6 13.81 -20.76 -5.44
CA LEU A 6 15.05 -20.06 -5.15
C LEU A 6 15.36 -19.12 -6.31
N ARG A 7 15.69 -17.87 -6.00
CA ARG A 7 16.01 -16.80 -6.95
C ARG A 7 17.41 -16.30 -6.67
N VAL A 8 18.11 -15.92 -7.74
CA VAL A 8 19.33 -15.14 -7.62
C VAL A 8 18.98 -13.75 -7.06
N CYS A 9 19.83 -13.20 -6.21
CA CYS A 9 19.69 -11.85 -5.68
C CYS A 9 19.59 -10.83 -6.81
N ALA A 10 18.61 -9.93 -6.73
CA ALA A 10 18.38 -8.88 -7.73
C ALA A 10 19.37 -7.71 -7.66
N GLU A 11 20.41 -7.80 -6.82
CA GLU A 11 21.44 -6.77 -6.72
C GLU A 11 22.55 -7.05 -7.74
N PRO A 12 22.92 -6.10 -8.61
CA PRO A 12 23.99 -6.29 -9.58
C PRO A 12 25.29 -6.78 -8.91
N GLY A 13 25.88 -7.85 -9.42
CA GLY A 13 27.11 -8.44 -8.86
C GLY A 13 26.92 -9.38 -7.67
N CYS A 14 25.70 -9.56 -7.14
CA CYS A 14 25.44 -10.50 -6.06
C CYS A 14 24.92 -11.85 -6.61
N GLY A 15 25.76 -12.88 -6.59
CA GLY A 15 25.40 -14.23 -7.04
C GLY A 15 24.63 -15.11 -6.05
N ARG A 16 24.20 -14.57 -4.90
CA ARG A 16 23.53 -15.38 -3.85
C ARG A 16 22.15 -15.86 -4.29
N VAL A 17 21.82 -17.09 -3.90
CA VAL A 17 20.56 -17.76 -4.21
C VAL A 17 19.72 -17.88 -2.92
N GLN A 18 18.50 -17.36 -2.93
CA GLN A 18 17.63 -17.33 -1.74
C GLN A 18 16.14 -17.38 -2.12
N ALA A 19 15.25 -17.53 -1.13
CA ALA A 19 13.80 -17.54 -1.37
C ALA A 19 13.23 -16.16 -1.76
N GLY A 20 13.89 -15.07 -1.35
CA GLY A 20 13.47 -13.69 -1.60
C GLY A 20 14.08 -13.06 -2.86
N ALA A 21 13.60 -11.86 -3.21
CA ALA A 21 14.13 -11.07 -4.32
C ALA A 21 15.57 -10.55 -4.09
N ARG A 22 15.99 -10.41 -2.83
CA ARG A 22 17.34 -10.01 -2.44
C ARG A 22 17.85 -10.93 -1.34
N CYS A 23 19.17 -11.08 -1.25
CA CYS A 23 19.78 -11.73 -0.09
C CYS A 23 19.53 -10.91 1.20
N PRO A 24 19.64 -11.52 2.39
CA PRO A 24 19.42 -10.84 3.66
C PRO A 24 20.21 -9.53 3.81
N ASP A 25 21.47 -9.48 3.35
CA ASP A 25 22.33 -8.30 3.46
C ASP A 25 21.81 -7.12 2.62
N HIS A 26 21.53 -7.36 1.33
CA HIS A 26 21.00 -6.32 0.44
C HIS A 26 19.56 -5.93 0.81
N GLN A 27 18.77 -6.87 1.35
CA GLN A 27 17.47 -6.55 1.91
C GLN A 27 17.61 -5.63 3.13
N ALA A 28 18.57 -5.89 4.02
CA ALA A 28 18.85 -5.03 5.17
C ALA A 28 19.34 -3.64 4.74
N GLN A 29 20.22 -3.56 3.73
CA GLN A 29 20.69 -2.28 3.19
C GLN A 29 19.53 -1.47 2.58
N ARG A 30 18.68 -2.11 1.77
CA ARG A 30 17.47 -1.48 1.24
C ARG A 30 16.53 -1.02 2.35
N ASN A 31 16.33 -1.83 3.38
CA ASN A 31 15.48 -1.46 4.51
C ASN A 31 16.04 -0.24 5.24
N ARG A 32 17.37 -0.17 5.46
CA ARG A 32 18.04 1.00 6.05
C ARG A 32 17.87 2.26 5.19
N TRP A 33 18.02 2.13 3.87
CA TRP A 33 17.78 3.23 2.94
C TRP A 33 16.31 3.67 2.98
N LEU A 34 15.35 2.74 2.93
CA LEU A 34 13.93 3.07 3.02
C LEU A 34 13.57 3.73 4.36
N SER A 35 14.11 3.24 5.48
CA SER A 35 13.91 3.89 6.79
C SER A 35 14.52 5.27 6.85
N SER A 36 15.58 5.54 6.07
CA SER A 36 16.23 6.84 6.00
C SER A 36 15.70 7.73 4.88
N THR A 37 14.94 7.28 3.89
CA THR A 37 14.48 8.16 2.79
C THR A 37 12.97 8.30 2.73
N THR A 38 12.22 7.29 3.19
CA THR A 38 10.76 7.29 3.08
C THR A 38 10.16 7.98 4.31
N PRO A 39 9.48 9.14 4.16
CA PRO A 39 8.95 9.90 5.29
C PRO A 39 8.03 9.08 6.20
N THR A 40 7.19 8.22 5.62
CA THR A 40 6.27 7.33 6.35
C THR A 40 6.98 6.23 7.15
N LYS A 41 8.19 5.84 6.74
CA LYS A 41 9.03 4.88 7.48
C LYS A 41 9.83 5.57 8.58
N ARG A 42 10.32 6.78 8.33
CA ARG A 42 10.99 7.63 9.35
C ARG A 42 10.10 7.94 10.55
N SER A 43 8.81 8.19 10.32
CA SER A 43 7.86 8.53 11.40
C SER A 43 7.25 7.30 12.10
N GLN A 44 7.51 6.08 11.61
CA GLN A 44 6.87 4.87 12.09
C GLN A 44 7.17 4.57 13.56
N ASP A 45 8.41 4.78 14.01
CA ASP A 45 8.79 4.53 15.40
C ASP A 45 8.18 5.56 16.35
N ARG A 46 8.11 6.83 15.91
CA ARG A 46 7.43 7.89 16.67
C ARG A 46 5.93 7.61 16.81
N ASP A 47 5.27 7.18 15.72
CA ASP A 47 3.86 6.79 15.75
C ASP A 47 3.61 5.59 16.66
N ARG A 48 4.50 4.57 16.60
CA ARG A 48 4.44 3.41 17.49
C ARG A 48 4.52 3.81 18.97
N HIS A 49 5.51 4.63 19.33
CA HIS A 49 5.65 5.11 20.71
C HIS A 49 4.46 5.96 21.15
N ARG A 50 3.95 6.83 20.27
CA ARG A 50 2.78 7.66 20.54
C ARG A 50 1.53 6.82 20.81
N ARG A 51 1.27 5.81 19.98
CA ARG A 51 0.16 4.86 20.16
C ARG A 51 0.29 4.08 21.46
N ALA A 52 1.47 3.56 21.75
CA ALA A 52 1.75 2.82 22.98
C ALA A 52 1.52 3.69 24.23
N ALA A 53 1.97 4.96 24.21
CA ALA A 53 1.78 5.90 25.31
C ALA A 53 0.29 6.19 25.57
N VAL A 54 -0.52 6.31 24.51
CA VAL A 54 -1.97 6.53 24.63
C VAL A 54 -2.67 5.32 25.27
N VAL A 55 -2.35 4.10 24.83
CA VAL A 55 -2.90 2.88 25.45
C VAL A 55 -2.46 2.73 26.89
N ALA A 56 -1.17 2.96 27.19
CA ALA A 56 -0.65 2.88 28.55
C ALA A 56 -1.34 3.90 29.48
N ARG A 57 -1.53 5.14 29.03
CA ARG A 57 -2.26 6.18 29.78
C ARG A 57 -3.71 5.76 30.05
N HIS A 58 -4.38 5.19 29.04
CA HIS A 58 -5.75 4.73 29.18
C HIS A 58 -5.86 3.60 30.20
N ARG A 59 -5.00 2.59 30.11
CA ARG A 59 -4.95 1.48 31.07
C ARG A 59 -4.72 1.94 32.50
N ARG A 60 -3.85 2.95 32.71
CA ARG A 60 -3.63 3.53 34.05
C ARG A 60 -4.87 4.21 34.62
N ARG A 61 -5.76 4.76 33.78
CA ARG A 61 -6.92 5.54 34.22
C ARG A 61 -8.20 4.74 34.29
N PHE A 62 -8.41 3.82 33.36
CA PHE A 62 -9.68 3.09 33.19
C PHE A 62 -9.51 1.56 33.18
N GLY A 63 -8.27 1.06 33.31
CA GLY A 63 -7.99 -0.36 33.17
C GLY A 63 -8.20 -0.87 31.75
N ASP A 64 -8.52 -2.15 31.64
CA ASP A 64 -8.83 -2.84 30.38
C ASP A 64 -10.30 -2.61 29.98
N TRP A 65 -10.65 -1.33 29.80
CA TRP A 65 -11.99 -0.89 29.45
C TRP A 65 -12.01 -0.24 28.07
N CYS A 66 -12.83 -0.75 27.16
CA CYS A 66 -13.04 -0.18 25.84
C CYS A 66 -14.23 0.80 25.88
N PRO A 67 -14.06 2.05 25.41
CA PRO A 67 -15.18 3.00 25.25
C PRO A 67 -16.28 2.53 24.29
N GLY A 68 -15.96 1.61 23.37
CA GLY A 68 -16.87 1.12 22.34
C GLY A 68 -16.93 2.03 21.10
N PHE A 69 -17.24 1.43 19.94
CA PHE A 69 -17.56 2.14 18.71
C PHE A 69 -18.83 1.54 18.10
N GLU A 70 -19.91 2.33 18.05
CA GLU A 70 -21.27 1.86 17.71
C GLU A 70 -21.74 0.67 18.58
N VAL A 71 -21.17 0.54 19.77
CA VAL A 71 -21.55 -0.44 20.81
C VAL A 71 -21.34 0.21 22.17
N PRO A 72 -22.04 -0.25 23.22
CA PRO A 72 -21.75 0.18 24.58
C PRO A 72 -20.29 -0.09 24.98
N ALA A 73 -19.81 0.72 25.93
CA ALA A 73 -18.52 0.53 26.54
C ALA A 73 -18.47 -0.83 27.27
N HIS A 74 -17.34 -1.53 27.18
CA HIS A 74 -17.20 -2.91 27.65
C HIS A 74 -15.76 -3.24 28.05
N ALA A 75 -15.57 -4.26 28.88
CA ALA A 75 -14.26 -4.75 29.23
C ALA A 75 -13.55 -5.39 28.02
N SER A 76 -12.27 -5.07 27.82
CA SER A 76 -11.42 -5.69 26.81
C SER A 76 -9.95 -5.49 27.14
N SER A 77 -9.19 -6.58 27.21
CA SER A 77 -7.73 -6.57 27.42
C SER A 77 -6.95 -6.19 26.17
N ASP A 78 -7.55 -6.36 25.00
CA ASP A 78 -6.89 -6.17 23.71
C ASP A 78 -7.14 -4.77 23.13
N LEU A 79 -6.54 -3.78 23.80
CA LEU A 79 -6.69 -2.36 23.49
C LEU A 79 -5.68 -1.89 22.43
N THR A 80 -6.15 -1.05 21.53
CA THR A 80 -5.38 -0.42 20.45
C THR A 80 -5.59 1.08 20.44
N ALA A 81 -4.62 1.83 19.92
CA ALA A 81 -4.77 3.26 19.67
C ALA A 81 -5.16 3.50 18.20
N ASP A 82 -6.27 4.20 18.04
CA ASP A 82 -6.93 4.50 16.78
C ASP A 82 -7.01 6.02 16.57
N HIS A 83 -7.01 6.49 15.33
CA HIS A 83 -7.15 7.92 15.02
C HIS A 83 -8.61 8.32 15.13
N VAL A 84 -8.92 9.38 15.90
CA VAL A 84 -10.31 9.90 15.98
C VAL A 84 -10.84 10.22 14.59
N HIS A 85 -10.03 10.94 13.80
CA HIS A 85 -10.23 11.12 12.36
C HIS A 85 -9.31 10.17 11.61
N GLU A 86 -9.89 9.17 10.95
CA GLU A 86 -9.15 8.13 10.23
C GLU A 86 -8.20 8.70 9.19
N LEU A 87 -6.98 8.15 9.11
CA LEU A 87 -5.99 8.55 8.11
C LEU A 87 -6.50 8.31 6.68
N GLN A 88 -7.25 7.23 6.48
CA GLN A 88 -7.84 6.89 5.18
C GLN A 88 -8.86 7.94 4.74
N ALA A 89 -9.60 8.53 5.68
CA ALA A 89 -10.58 9.58 5.41
C ALA A 89 -9.98 11.00 5.41
N GLY A 90 -8.67 11.13 5.15
CA GLY A 90 -7.98 12.43 5.13
C GLY A 90 -7.54 12.96 6.50
N GLY A 91 -7.62 12.14 7.55
CA GLY A 91 -7.11 12.49 8.87
C GLY A 91 -5.60 12.73 8.87
N ARG A 92 -5.14 13.61 9.78
CA ARG A 92 -3.71 13.89 9.94
C ARG A 92 -2.97 12.74 10.62
N TRP A 93 -1.74 12.47 10.18
CA TRP A 93 -0.86 11.45 10.77
C TRP A 93 -0.60 11.69 12.27
N ASP A 94 -0.42 12.95 12.66
CA ASP A 94 -0.24 13.42 14.03
C ASP A 94 -1.57 13.78 14.73
N GLY A 95 -2.70 13.45 14.10
CA GLY A 95 -4.04 13.73 14.61
C GLY A 95 -4.34 13.02 15.93
N ARG A 96 -5.40 13.47 16.63
CA ARG A 96 -5.79 12.95 17.95
C ARG A 96 -6.05 11.44 17.90
N LEU A 97 -5.53 10.73 18.91
CA LEU A 97 -5.75 9.30 19.09
C LEU A 97 -6.80 9.05 20.17
N GLN A 98 -7.59 8.00 19.98
CA GLN A 98 -8.51 7.38 20.94
C GLN A 98 -8.11 5.93 21.19
N VAL A 99 -8.64 5.33 22.25
CA VAL A 99 -8.41 3.91 22.56
C VAL A 99 -9.67 3.11 22.25
N LEU A 100 -9.49 2.03 21.49
CA LEU A 100 -10.54 1.07 21.14
C LEU A 100 -9.98 -0.34 21.20
N CYS A 101 -10.80 -1.32 21.55
CA CYS A 101 -10.42 -2.73 21.39
C CYS A 101 -10.24 -3.07 19.90
N ARG A 102 -9.48 -4.14 19.59
CA ARG A 102 -9.22 -4.55 18.20
C ARG A 102 -10.51 -4.76 17.39
N ALA A 103 -11.55 -5.32 18.00
CA ALA A 103 -12.84 -5.53 17.34
C ALA A 103 -13.55 -4.21 17.00
N CYS A 104 -13.60 -3.25 17.94
CA CYS A 104 -14.18 -1.93 17.71
C CYS A 104 -13.39 -1.14 16.68
N ASN A 105 -12.06 -1.21 16.74
CA ASN A 105 -11.18 -0.58 15.76
C ASN A 105 -11.42 -1.14 14.35
N SER A 106 -11.49 -2.47 14.21
CA SER A 106 -11.80 -3.11 12.92
C SER A 106 -13.18 -2.72 12.38
N ARG A 107 -14.19 -2.62 13.26
CA ARG A 107 -15.53 -2.16 12.90
C ARG A 107 -15.49 -0.72 12.37
N LYS A 108 -14.79 0.18 13.07
CA LYS A 108 -14.63 1.57 12.67
C LYS A 108 -13.98 1.70 11.29
N GLY A 109 -12.86 1.01 11.05
CA GLY A 109 -12.21 1.00 9.75
C GLY A 109 -13.13 0.51 8.62
N THR A 110 -13.93 -0.53 8.89
CA THR A 110 -14.92 -1.05 7.92
C THR A 110 -16.00 0.00 7.60
N ARG A 111 -16.54 0.66 8.62
CA ARG A 111 -17.56 1.72 8.47
C ARG A 111 -17.02 2.91 7.68
N THR A 112 -15.82 3.38 8.02
CA THR A 112 -15.17 4.50 7.33
C THR A 112 -14.91 4.17 5.87
N THR A 113 -14.33 2.99 5.59
CA THR A 113 -14.06 2.56 4.20
C THR A 113 -15.35 2.46 3.38
N ALA A 114 -16.42 1.90 3.97
CA ALA A 114 -17.71 1.82 3.31
C ALA A 114 -18.32 3.21 3.05
N ALA A 115 -18.14 4.17 3.97
CA ALA A 115 -18.60 5.55 3.79
C ALA A 115 -17.83 6.25 2.66
N MET A 116 -16.50 6.18 2.66
CA MET A 116 -15.66 6.74 1.60
C MET A 116 -16.02 6.16 0.23
N ARG A 117 -16.25 4.85 0.15
CA ARG A 117 -16.67 4.21 -1.11
C ARG A 117 -17.99 4.76 -1.63
N ARG A 118 -19.00 4.92 -0.76
CA ARG A 118 -20.30 5.50 -1.12
C ARG A 118 -20.17 6.96 -1.58
N GLU A 119 -19.29 7.73 -0.95
CA GLU A 119 -19.01 9.10 -1.33
C GLU A 119 -18.39 9.18 -2.73
N VAL A 120 -17.37 8.35 -3.01
CA VAL A 120 -16.78 8.24 -4.35
C VAL A 120 -17.82 7.82 -5.39
N GLU A 121 -18.65 6.82 -5.09
CA GLU A 121 -19.72 6.38 -5.98
C GLU A 121 -20.68 7.53 -6.31
N ARG A 122 -21.15 8.29 -5.31
CA ARG A 122 -22.00 9.48 -5.49
C ARG A 122 -21.34 10.56 -6.32
N SER A 123 -20.07 10.86 -6.08
CA SER A 123 -19.33 11.88 -6.84
C SER A 123 -19.19 11.51 -8.32
N CYS A 124 -19.14 10.22 -8.67
CA CYS A 124 -19.05 9.74 -10.05
C CYS A 124 -20.41 9.67 -10.77
N GLU A 125 -21.54 9.61 -10.07
CA GLU A 125 -22.88 9.52 -10.67
C GLU A 125 -23.24 10.76 -11.53
N GLY A 126 -22.64 11.93 -11.26
CA GLY A 126 -22.80 13.14 -12.06
C GLY A 126 -21.87 13.26 -13.27
N VAL A 127 -20.90 12.34 -13.43
CA VAL A 127 -19.85 12.41 -14.45
C VAL A 127 -20.04 11.32 -15.51
N GLY A 128 -21.22 11.23 -16.13
CA GLY A 128 -21.46 10.57 -17.43
C GLY A 128 -20.83 9.19 -17.72
N GLY A 129 -20.50 8.39 -16.70
CA GLY A 129 -19.62 7.23 -16.86
C GLY A 129 -19.54 6.38 -15.60
N GLY A 130 -20.69 5.89 -15.12
CA GLY A 130 -20.73 5.00 -13.95
C GLY A 130 -19.95 3.69 -14.15
N PRO A 131 -19.62 2.97 -13.05
CA PRO A 131 -18.80 1.75 -13.08
C PRO A 131 -19.41 0.57 -13.87
N ALA A 132 -20.69 0.66 -14.25
CA ALA A 132 -21.35 -0.28 -15.16
C ALA A 132 -20.90 -0.14 -16.63
N ALA A 133 -20.34 1.00 -17.03
CA ALA A 133 -19.80 1.20 -18.39
C ALA A 133 -18.42 0.54 -18.55
N ALA A 134 -17.57 0.60 -17.50
CA ALA A 134 -16.24 -0.04 -17.51
C ALA A 134 -16.30 -1.57 -17.65
N ARG A 135 -17.39 -2.20 -17.18
CA ARG A 135 -17.61 -3.66 -17.28
C ARG A 135 -18.03 -4.12 -18.69
N ARG A 136 -18.57 -3.23 -19.52
CA ARG A 136 -19.01 -3.56 -20.89
C ARG A 136 -17.91 -3.42 -21.94
N GLY A 137 -16.79 -2.76 -21.62
CA GLY A 137 -15.64 -2.61 -22.53
C GLY A 137 -14.82 -3.88 -22.74
N LEU A 138 -14.85 -4.84 -21.81
CA LEU A 138 -14.10 -6.11 -21.95
C LEU A 138 -14.82 -7.20 -22.75
N ALA A 139 -16.10 -7.03 -23.09
CA ALA A 139 -16.90 -8.06 -23.78
C ALA A 139 -16.95 -7.90 -25.31
N ARG A 140 -16.32 -6.87 -25.88
CA ARG A 140 -16.23 -6.67 -27.34
C ARG A 140 -14.78 -6.58 -27.79
N GLY A 141 -14.06 -7.69 -27.65
CA GLY A 141 -12.70 -7.85 -28.14
C GLY A 141 -12.51 -9.20 -28.81
N ARG A 142 -13.25 -9.47 -29.90
CA ARG A 142 -12.97 -10.56 -30.84
C ARG A 142 -13.60 -10.27 -32.21
N ALA A 143 -12.78 -9.75 -33.11
CA ALA A 143 -12.76 -10.05 -34.54
C ALA A 143 -11.70 -9.13 -35.17
N LEU A 144 -10.46 -9.62 -35.25
CA LEU A 144 -9.48 -9.11 -36.22
C LEU A 144 -9.08 -10.31 -37.07
N ASP A 145 -9.88 -10.58 -38.09
CA ASP A 145 -9.47 -11.38 -39.23
C ASP A 145 -8.85 -10.43 -40.28
N GLY A 146 -7.62 -10.76 -40.67
CA GLY A 146 -6.99 -10.51 -41.96
C GLY A 146 -7.09 -9.14 -42.64
N ALA A 147 -5.97 -8.41 -42.67
CA ALA A 147 -5.53 -7.71 -43.88
C ALA A 147 -4.01 -7.48 -43.83
N GLU A 148 -3.34 -7.96 -44.87
CA GLU A 148 -1.91 -7.88 -45.13
C GLU A 148 -1.42 -6.46 -45.40
N GLY A 149 -0.11 -6.24 -45.24
CA GLY A 149 0.64 -5.24 -46.01
C GLY A 149 1.06 -3.97 -45.27
N SER A 150 2.31 -3.94 -44.83
CA SER A 150 3.28 -2.89 -45.22
C SER A 150 4.51 -2.93 -44.30
N ARG A 151 5.61 -3.43 -44.86
CA ARG A 151 6.94 -3.40 -44.24
C ARG A 151 7.45 -1.96 -44.25
N ARG A 152 7.60 -1.34 -43.08
CA ARG A 152 8.38 -0.09 -42.94
C ARG A 152 9.87 -0.43 -42.74
N PRO A 153 10.80 0.19 -43.49
CA PRO A 153 12.22 -0.09 -43.34
C PRO A 153 12.78 0.52 -42.05
N VAL A 154 13.58 -0.28 -41.35
CA VAL A 154 14.38 0.10 -40.18
C VAL A 154 15.49 1.02 -40.68
N ARG A 155 15.47 2.30 -40.29
CA ARG A 155 16.61 3.20 -40.54
C ARG A 155 17.76 2.77 -39.63
N GLY A 156 18.84 2.31 -40.27
CA GLY A 156 20.08 1.90 -39.64
C GLY A 156 20.76 3.05 -38.90
N ARG A 157 21.33 2.71 -37.75
CA ARG A 157 22.23 3.52 -36.93
C ARG A 157 23.61 3.50 -37.64
N PRO A 158 24.23 4.63 -37.99
CA PRO A 158 25.57 4.58 -38.57
C PRO A 158 26.59 4.11 -37.52
N LYS A 159 27.43 3.16 -37.94
CA LYS A 159 28.65 2.74 -37.23
C LYS A 159 29.60 3.95 -37.13
N ALA A 160 30.16 4.16 -35.96
CA ALA A 160 31.37 4.95 -35.80
C ALA A 160 32.53 4.08 -36.29
N ASP A 161 33.19 4.52 -37.35
CA ASP A 161 34.48 3.96 -37.76
C ASP A 161 35.57 4.69 -36.98
N ASP A 162 36.40 3.87 -36.34
CA ASP A 162 37.66 4.21 -35.71
C ASP A 162 38.79 3.96 -36.72
N GLU A 163 39.95 4.59 -36.48
CA GLU A 163 41.24 4.44 -37.18
C GLU A 163 41.40 5.22 -38.52
N ARG A 164 42.56 5.77 -38.94
CA ARG A 164 43.88 6.09 -38.40
C ARG A 164 44.71 6.64 -39.59
N SER A 165 45.58 7.62 -39.34
CA SER A 165 46.76 8.02 -40.13
C SER A 165 46.61 8.73 -41.49
N GLY A 166 47.32 9.86 -41.58
CA GLY A 166 47.61 10.66 -42.77
C GLY A 166 48.23 11.97 -42.33
#